data_AF-A0A972R3L9-F1
#
_entry.id   AF-A0A972R3L9-F1
#
_cell.length_a   1.000
_cell.length_b   1.000
_cell.length_c   1.000
_cell.angle_alpha   90.00
_cell.angle_beta   90.00
_cell.angle_gamma   90.00
#
_symmetry.space_group_name_H-M   'P 1'
#
loop_
_entity.id
_entity.type
_entity.pdbx_description
1 polymer ?
#
loop_
_entity_poly.entity_id
_entity_poly.type
_entity_poly.pdbx_seq_one_letter_code
_entity_poly.pdbx_strand_id
1 'polypeptide(L)'
;SKLCLSCHDGTVALENFGSVTNGSNYITGDAKLGTDLSDDHPVSFVYNASLATSDGELNDPTTTNSGLGSTIDADMLDSNSKLQCASCHDPHDNTNSPFLVKSNSASALCLTCHDK
;
A
#
# COMPACT_ATOMS: atom_id res chain seq x y z
N SER A 1 1.74 7.36 3.01
CA SER A 1 0.31 7.07 2.80
C SER A 1 -0.56 8.33 2.84
N LYS A 2 -0.12 9.44 3.46
CA LYS A 2 -0.92 10.68 3.61
C LYS A 2 -1.51 11.23 2.30
N LEU A 3 -0.84 11.00 1.17
CA LEU A 3 -1.35 11.39 -0.14
C LEU A 3 -2.56 10.56 -0.59
N CYS A 4 -2.59 9.25 -0.34
CA CYS A 4 -3.75 8.41 -0.70
C CYS A 4 -4.94 8.76 0.20
N LEU A 5 -4.66 8.92 1.50
CA LEU A 5 -5.66 9.28 2.49
C LEU A 5 -6.31 10.63 2.23
N SER A 6 -5.68 11.55 1.49
CA SER A 6 -6.32 12.83 1.18
C SER A 6 -7.64 12.67 0.43
N CYS A 7 -7.84 11.59 -0.33
CA CYS A 7 -9.10 11.33 -1.03
C CYS A 7 -9.83 10.11 -0.45
N HIS A 8 -9.10 9.10 0.00
CA HIS A 8 -9.67 7.85 0.52
C HIS A 8 -10.25 7.99 1.93
N ASP A 9 -9.91 9.06 2.67
CA ASP A 9 -10.58 9.38 3.93
C ASP A 9 -12.01 9.94 3.74
N GLY A 10 -12.38 10.24 2.50
CA GLY A 10 -13.70 10.76 2.13
C GLY A 10 -13.91 12.24 2.47
N THR A 11 -12.85 12.99 2.77
CA THR A 11 -12.94 14.42 3.10
C THR A 11 -12.69 15.33 1.89
N VAL A 12 -11.98 14.86 0.86
CA VAL A 12 -11.69 15.61 -0.36
C VAL A 12 -12.33 14.93 -1.57
N ALA A 13 -13.01 15.72 -2.40
CA ALA A 13 -13.57 15.28 -3.68
C ALA A 13 -12.44 15.09 -4.73
N LEU A 14 -12.63 14.16 -5.66
CA LEU A 14 -11.64 13.81 -6.69
C LEU A 14 -11.25 15.01 -7.57
N GLU A 15 -12.22 15.87 -7.91
CA GLU A 15 -12.01 17.07 -8.70
C GLU A 15 -11.47 18.28 -7.91
N ASN A 16 -11.26 18.17 -6.58
CA ASN A 16 -10.68 19.25 -5.78
C ASN A 16 -9.15 19.31 -5.96
N PHE A 17 -8.70 19.69 -7.17
CA PHE A 17 -7.29 19.92 -7.49
C PHE A 17 -7.04 21.37 -7.91
N GLY A 18 -5.87 21.90 -7.54
CA GLY A 18 -5.50 23.28 -7.82
C GLY A 18 -6.35 24.29 -7.04
N SER A 19 -7.09 25.15 -7.75
CA SER A 19 -7.99 26.16 -7.15
C SER A 19 -9.45 25.70 -7.06
N VAL A 20 -9.76 24.47 -7.46
CA VAL A 20 -11.12 23.92 -7.41
C VAL A 20 -11.37 23.38 -6.00
N THR A 21 -12.44 23.86 -5.35
CA THR A 21 -12.81 23.47 -3.97
C THR A 21 -14.29 23.10 -3.83
N ASN A 22 -15.05 23.09 -4.92
CA ASN A 22 -16.50 22.88 -4.94
C ASN A 22 -16.90 21.52 -5.55
N GLY A 23 -15.95 20.57 -5.59
CA GLY A 23 -16.19 19.21 -6.03
C GLY A 23 -17.22 18.48 -5.16
N SER A 24 -17.93 17.56 -5.80
CA SER A 24 -18.96 16.73 -5.19
C SER A 24 -18.74 15.23 -5.43
N ASN A 25 -17.81 14.81 -6.29
CA ASN A 25 -17.52 13.38 -6.48
C ASN A 25 -16.45 12.93 -5.49
N TYR A 26 -16.88 12.18 -4.48
CA TYR A 26 -15.99 11.59 -3.48
C TYR A 26 -15.70 10.14 -3.81
N ILE A 27 -14.63 9.60 -3.23
CA ILE A 27 -14.45 8.15 -3.18
C ILE A 27 -15.57 7.54 -2.33
N THR A 28 -16.19 6.48 -2.84
CA THR A 28 -17.33 5.79 -2.22
C THR A 28 -17.13 4.28 -2.21
N GLY A 29 -17.96 3.56 -1.45
CA GLY A 29 -17.89 2.10 -1.34
C GLY A 29 -16.61 1.64 -0.64
N ASP A 30 -16.12 0.46 -1.02
CA ASP A 30 -14.97 -0.20 -0.37
C ASP A 30 -13.65 0.58 -0.50
N ALA A 31 -13.57 1.51 -1.46
CA ALA A 31 -12.41 2.39 -1.60
C ALA A 31 -12.40 3.54 -0.56
N LYS A 32 -13.52 3.81 0.12
CA LYS A 32 -13.61 4.88 1.12
C LYS A 32 -13.22 4.34 2.50
N LEU A 33 -11.93 4.35 2.79
CA LEU A 33 -11.33 3.85 4.04
C LEU A 33 -11.75 4.68 5.26
N GLY A 34 -11.88 6.00 5.08
CA GLY A 34 -12.12 6.90 6.21
C GLY A 34 -10.83 7.25 6.97
N THR A 35 -10.98 7.65 8.23
CA THR A 35 -9.87 8.14 9.07
C THR A 35 -9.35 7.14 10.09
N ASP A 36 -10.05 6.02 10.24
CA ASP A 36 -9.66 4.90 11.10
C ASP A 36 -9.21 3.75 10.21
N LEU A 37 -7.99 3.28 10.42
CA LEU A 37 -7.35 2.21 9.65
C LEU A 37 -7.02 1.01 10.55
N SER A 38 -7.70 0.90 11.70
CA SER A 38 -7.41 -0.14 12.69
C SER A 38 -7.79 -1.56 12.24
N ASP A 39 -8.65 -1.68 11.23
CA ASP A 39 -9.02 -2.93 10.56
C ASP A 39 -8.24 -3.19 9.26
N ASP A 40 -7.46 -2.20 8.80
CA ASP A 40 -6.61 -2.30 7.62
C ASP A 40 -5.21 -2.84 7.93
N HIS A 41 -4.51 -3.29 6.88
CA HIS A 41 -3.11 -3.64 7.01
C HIS A 41 -2.30 -2.38 7.41
N PRO A 42 -1.43 -2.46 8.44
CA PRO A 42 -0.63 -1.32 8.85
C PRO A 42 0.17 -0.74 7.67
N VAL A 43 0.22 0.59 7.61
CA VAL A 43 1.02 1.34 6.64
C VAL A 43 1.74 2.50 7.35
N SER A 44 2.69 3.12 6.66
CA SER A 44 3.49 4.25 7.16
C SER A 44 4.44 3.91 8.31
N PHE A 45 4.87 2.64 8.41
CA PHE A 45 5.93 2.21 9.32
C PHE A 45 7.16 1.74 8.54
N VAL A 46 8.33 1.74 9.18
CA VAL A 46 9.57 1.24 8.56
C VAL A 46 9.56 -0.28 8.58
N TYR A 47 9.68 -0.90 7.41
CA TYR A 47 9.85 -2.34 7.28
C TYR A 47 11.29 -2.63 6.85
N ASN A 48 12.10 -3.11 7.79
CA ASN A 48 13.52 -3.39 7.56
C ASN A 48 13.91 -4.76 8.16
N ALA A 49 15.13 -5.20 7.89
CA ALA A 49 15.65 -6.47 8.40
C ALA A 49 15.57 -6.61 9.93
N SER A 50 15.73 -5.50 10.67
CA SER A 50 15.63 -5.52 12.14
C SER A 50 14.21 -5.78 12.61
N LEU A 51 13.21 -5.18 11.97
CA LEU A 51 11.81 -5.47 12.28
C LEU A 51 11.48 -6.91 11.92
N ALA A 52 11.90 -7.37 10.73
CA ALA A 52 11.64 -8.72 10.28
C ALA A 52 12.20 -9.78 11.25
N THR A 53 13.45 -9.58 11.69
CA THR A 53 14.11 -10.44 12.68
C THR A 53 13.41 -10.40 14.04
N SER A 54 12.93 -9.23 14.47
CA SER A 54 12.26 -9.08 15.77
C SER A 54 10.87 -9.69 15.80
N ASP A 55 10.15 -9.66 14.68
CA ASP A 55 8.82 -10.23 14.53
C ASP A 55 8.88 -11.75 14.39
N GLY A 56 9.80 -12.25 13.54
CA GLY A 56 10.05 -13.67 13.35
C GLY A 56 9.11 -14.37 12.36
N GLU A 57 8.05 -13.71 11.90
CA GLU A 57 7.14 -14.21 10.85
C GLU A 57 7.18 -13.34 9.57
N LEU A 58 8.21 -12.50 9.44
CA LEU A 58 8.39 -11.60 8.30
C LEU A 58 9.64 -11.96 7.51
N ASN A 59 9.53 -11.92 6.19
CA ASN A 59 10.64 -12.06 5.27
C ASN A 59 11.60 -10.85 5.36
N ASP A 60 12.92 -11.07 5.30
CA ASP A 60 13.87 -9.95 5.28
C ASP A 60 13.71 -9.14 3.99
N PRO A 61 13.31 -7.85 4.06
CA PRO A 61 12.98 -7.08 2.87
C PRO A 61 14.21 -6.77 2.00
N THR A 62 15.42 -6.85 2.56
CA THR A 62 16.68 -6.55 1.85
C THR A 62 17.21 -7.73 1.04
N THR A 63 16.68 -8.94 1.24
CA THR A 63 17.18 -10.15 0.58
C THR A 63 16.08 -10.96 -0.11
N THR A 64 14.83 -10.89 0.36
CA THR A 64 13.72 -11.61 -0.25
C THR A 64 13.25 -10.94 -1.54
N ASN A 65 13.09 -11.75 -2.59
CA ASN A 65 12.58 -11.30 -3.88
C ASN A 65 11.09 -10.95 -3.80
N SER A 66 10.71 -9.77 -4.30
CA SER A 66 9.33 -9.26 -4.28
C SER A 66 8.42 -9.96 -5.32
N GLY A 67 9.01 -10.63 -6.30
CA GLY A 67 8.36 -11.11 -7.52
C GLY A 67 8.12 -10.03 -8.59
N LEU A 68 8.66 -8.82 -8.42
CA LEU A 68 8.55 -7.69 -9.36
C LEU A 68 9.88 -7.37 -10.08
N GLY A 69 10.95 -8.10 -9.78
CA GLY A 69 12.24 -8.00 -10.46
C GLY A 69 13.44 -7.77 -9.54
N SER A 70 13.18 -7.39 -8.28
CA SER A 70 14.19 -7.13 -7.26
C SER A 70 13.70 -7.61 -5.88
N THR A 71 14.30 -7.08 -4.82
CA THR A 71 13.95 -7.32 -3.42
C THR A 71 12.68 -6.56 -3.00
N ILE A 72 12.05 -6.97 -1.90
CA ILE A 72 10.91 -6.24 -1.30
C ILE A 72 11.27 -4.76 -1.04
N ASP A 73 12.44 -4.48 -0.47
CA ASP A 73 12.88 -3.10 -0.17
C ASP A 73 12.97 -2.24 -1.43
N ALA A 74 13.54 -2.78 -2.50
CA ALA A 74 13.71 -2.08 -3.77
C ALA A 74 12.41 -1.85 -4.55
N ASP A 75 11.49 -2.82 -4.54
CA ASP A 75 10.32 -2.78 -5.42
C ASP A 75 9.04 -2.30 -4.72
N MET A 76 8.90 -2.59 -3.43
CA MET A 76 7.64 -2.38 -2.70
C MET A 76 7.75 -1.29 -1.64
N LEU A 77 8.93 -0.96 -1.12
CA LEU A 77 9.06 0.06 -0.07
C LEU A 77 9.38 1.44 -0.65
N ASP A 78 8.98 2.48 0.08
CA ASP A 78 9.38 3.84 -0.31
C ASP A 78 10.88 4.08 -0.03
N SER A 79 11.40 5.23 -0.49
CA SER A 79 12.82 5.62 -0.31
C SER A 79 13.32 5.68 1.15
N ASN A 80 12.43 5.58 2.14
CA ASN A 80 12.78 5.53 3.57
C ASN A 80 12.54 4.11 4.15
N SER A 81 12.48 3.08 3.30
CA SER A 81 12.15 1.70 3.64
C SER A 81 10.82 1.59 4.41
N LYS A 82 9.82 2.42 4.08
CA LYS A 82 8.50 2.33 4.68
C LYS A 82 7.52 1.56 3.81
N LEU A 83 6.72 0.72 4.44
CA LEU A 83 5.56 0.11 3.82
C LEU A 83 4.47 1.18 3.67
N GLN A 84 3.94 1.34 2.47
CA GLN A 84 2.93 2.33 2.11
C GLN A 84 1.80 1.68 1.31
N CYS A 85 0.72 2.42 1.05
CA CYS A 85 -0.35 1.96 0.17
C CYS A 85 0.20 1.52 -1.21
N ALA A 86 1.19 2.25 -1.72
CA ALA A 86 1.85 1.99 -3.00
C ALA A 86 2.71 0.71 -3.01
N SER A 87 2.98 0.12 -1.84
CA SER A 87 3.66 -1.18 -1.75
C SER A 87 2.81 -2.33 -2.30
N CYS A 88 1.49 -2.15 -2.27
CA CYS A 88 0.52 -3.14 -2.72
C CYS A 88 -0.29 -2.65 -3.91
N HIS A 89 -0.53 -1.34 -4.02
CA HIS A 89 -1.40 -0.76 -5.04
C HIS A 89 -0.68 0.18 -6.02
N ASP A 90 -0.96 0.06 -7.32
CA ASP A 90 -0.63 1.05 -8.34
C ASP A 90 -1.91 1.71 -8.87
N PRO A 91 -2.21 2.97 -8.50
CA PRO A 91 -3.43 3.66 -8.94
C PRO A 91 -3.50 3.87 -10.47
N HIS A 92 -2.42 3.63 -11.22
CA HIS A 92 -2.37 3.78 -12.67
C HIS A 92 -2.47 2.46 -13.44
N ASP A 93 -2.38 1.31 -12.76
CA ASP A 93 -2.42 0.00 -13.40
C ASP A 93 -3.44 -0.92 -12.71
N ASN A 94 -4.54 -1.24 -13.41
CA ASN A 94 -5.56 -2.17 -12.93
C ASN A 94 -5.44 -3.58 -13.53
N THR A 95 -4.27 -3.94 -14.05
CA THR A 95 -4.03 -5.28 -14.61
C THR A 95 -4.31 -6.37 -13.57
N ASN A 96 -3.93 -6.15 -12.32
CA ASN A 96 -4.32 -7.01 -11.20
C ASN A 96 -5.39 -6.29 -10.36
N SER A 97 -6.67 -6.52 -10.62
CA SER A 97 -7.74 -5.89 -9.84
C SER A 97 -7.66 -6.28 -8.35
N PRO A 98 -7.86 -5.35 -7.39
CA PRO A 98 -8.12 -3.92 -7.57
C PRO A 98 -6.83 -3.08 -7.49
N PHE A 99 -6.21 -2.80 -8.64
CA PHE A 99 -4.99 -1.99 -8.75
C PHE A 99 -3.77 -2.54 -8.00
N LEU A 100 -3.62 -3.85 -7.88
CA LEU A 100 -2.48 -4.46 -7.21
C LEU A 100 -1.23 -4.46 -8.09
N VAL A 101 -0.07 -4.22 -7.47
CA VAL A 101 1.24 -4.26 -8.15
C VAL A 101 1.58 -5.65 -8.71
N LYS A 102 0.95 -6.71 -8.17
CA LYS A 102 1.02 -8.09 -8.67
C LYS A 102 -0.24 -8.89 -8.29
N SER A 103 -0.44 -10.02 -8.95
CA SER A 103 -1.53 -10.95 -8.65
C SER A 103 -1.47 -11.44 -7.20
N ASN A 104 -2.62 -11.44 -6.52
CA ASN A 104 -2.80 -12.01 -5.20
C ASN A 104 -3.41 -13.42 -5.22
N SER A 105 -3.24 -14.16 -6.32
CA SER A 105 -3.68 -15.56 -6.39
C SER A 105 -3.03 -16.37 -5.27
N ALA A 106 -3.83 -17.16 -4.54
CA ALA A 106 -3.39 -17.94 -3.38
C ALA A 106 -2.61 -17.12 -2.33
N SER A 107 -2.99 -15.85 -2.12
CA SER A 107 -2.34 -14.93 -1.17
C SER A 107 -0.88 -14.58 -1.51
N ALA A 108 -0.46 -14.76 -2.76
CA ALA A 108 0.93 -14.55 -3.17
C ALA A 108 1.47 -13.14 -2.90
N LEU A 109 0.61 -12.12 -2.85
CA LEU A 109 1.03 -10.77 -2.46
C LEU A 109 1.36 -10.73 -0.96
N CYS A 110 0.48 -11.26 -0.11
CA CYS A 110 0.66 -11.29 1.34
C CYS A 110 1.90 -12.10 1.74
N LEU A 111 2.07 -13.26 1.12
CA LEU A 111 3.19 -14.18 1.35
C LEU A 111 4.53 -13.65 0.82
N THR A 112 4.52 -12.51 0.12
CA THR A 112 5.77 -11.81 -0.22
C THR A 112 6.43 -11.29 1.07
N CYS A 113 5.66 -10.77 2.02
CA CYS A 113 6.19 -10.21 3.27
C CYS A 113 6.03 -11.16 4.47
N HIS A 114 4.97 -11.95 4.51
CA HIS A 114 4.67 -12.83 5.63
C HIS A 114 5.18 -14.26 5.38
N ASP A 115 6.03 -14.76 6.26
CA ASP A 115 6.51 -16.15 6.28
C ASP A 115 5.56 -16.98 7.15
N LYS A 116 4.65 -17.73 6.52
CA LYS A 116 3.52 -18.44 7.15
C LYS A 116 3.55 -19.93 6.85
#